data_AF-A0A2V7TUE4-F1
#
_entry.id   AF-A0A2V7TUE4-F1
#
_cell.length_a   1.000
_cell.length_b   1.000
_cell.length_c   1.000
_cell.angle_alpha   90.00
_cell.angle_beta   90.00
_cell.angle_gamma   90.00
#
_symmetry.space_group_name_H-M   'P 1'
#
loop_
_entity.id
_entity.type
_entity.pdbx_description
1 polymer ?
#
loop_
_entity_poly.entity_id
_entity_poly.type
_entity_poly.pdbx_seq_one_letter_code
_entity_poly.pdbx_strand_id
1 'polypeptide(L)'
;GHAGLGASGGFDPTIFADFGDILGDFFGFGDLFGRRRGGPRRGSDLRYNLELTFEEAAFGTETHIQIPRAETCGTCRGSGSAPGTSPTTCSACGGAGQVTFQQGFFSVARTCGRCGGTGRLITSQCKECRGQGQVAV
;
A
#
# COMPACT_ATOMS: atom_id res chain seq x y z
N GLY A 1 -44.96 23.13 -29.39
CA GLY A 1 -44.98 21.92 -30.25
C GLY A 1 -44.22 20.84 -29.52
N HIS A 2 -44.86 19.85 -28.92
CA HIS A 2 -45.44 18.63 -29.51
C HIS A 2 -44.39 17.70 -30.15
N ALA A 3 -44.38 16.49 -29.59
CA ALA A 3 -44.07 15.20 -30.21
C ALA A 3 -42.59 14.77 -30.29
N GLY A 4 -42.33 13.65 -29.59
CA GLY A 4 -41.12 12.85 -29.73
C GLY A 4 -41.00 11.69 -28.73
N LEU A 5 -42.10 11.20 -28.15
CA LEU A 5 -42.10 9.95 -27.37
C LEU A 5 -42.81 8.88 -28.20
N GLY A 6 -42.03 7.91 -28.69
CA GLY A 6 -42.51 6.81 -29.49
C GLY A 6 -41.56 5.62 -29.44
N ALA A 7 -41.87 4.69 -28.51
CA ALA A 7 -41.61 3.25 -28.53
C ALA A 7 -40.15 2.74 -28.45
N SER A 8 -39.81 2.11 -27.33
CA SER A 8 -39.64 0.64 -27.23
C SER A 8 -38.85 0.24 -25.97
N GLY A 9 -39.29 -0.83 -25.31
CA GLY A 9 -38.53 -1.51 -24.27
C GLY A 9 -39.09 -1.30 -22.87
N GLY A 10 -39.75 -2.33 -22.35
CA GLY A 10 -40.14 -2.40 -20.94
C GLY A 10 -38.90 -2.27 -20.06
N PHE A 11 -38.84 -1.18 -19.30
CA PHE A 11 -37.95 -1.08 -18.16
C PHE A 11 -38.65 -1.73 -16.98
N ASP A 12 -38.21 -2.94 -16.64
CA ASP A 12 -38.62 -3.62 -15.41
C ASP A 12 -37.81 -3.02 -14.24
N PRO A 13 -38.44 -2.28 -13.32
CA PRO A 13 -37.76 -1.66 -12.18
C PRO A 13 -37.23 -2.69 -11.17
N THR A 14 -37.63 -3.97 -11.27
CA THR A 14 -37.14 -5.03 -10.37
C THR A 14 -35.68 -5.40 -10.60
N ILE A 15 -35.16 -5.22 -11.84
CA ILE A 15 -33.75 -5.48 -12.16
C ILE A 15 -32.82 -4.50 -11.42
N PHE A 16 -33.27 -3.26 -11.18
CA PHE A 16 -32.47 -2.28 -10.44
C PHE A 16 -32.45 -2.55 -8.92
N ALA A 17 -33.47 -3.24 -8.39
CA ALA A 17 -33.52 -3.63 -6.98
C ALA A 17 -32.58 -4.83 -6.68
N ASP A 18 -32.59 -5.85 -7.55
CA ASP A 18 -31.70 -7.02 -7.40
C ASP A 18 -30.22 -6.71 -7.64
N PHE A 19 -29.91 -5.67 -8.44
CA PHE A 19 -28.54 -5.18 -8.55
C PHE A 19 -28.07 -4.46 -7.28
N GLY A 20 -28.96 -3.87 -6.48
CA GLY A 20 -28.62 -3.18 -5.23
C GLY A 20 -28.05 -4.12 -4.17
N ASP A 21 -28.63 -5.30 -4.01
CA ASP A 21 -28.22 -6.28 -3.00
C ASP A 21 -26.97 -7.08 -3.42
N ILE A 22 -26.81 -7.39 -4.72
CA ILE A 22 -25.58 -8.04 -5.23
C ILE A 22 -24.39 -7.07 -5.26
N LEU A 23 -24.62 -5.77 -5.54
CA LEU A 23 -23.58 -4.75 -5.41
C LEU A 23 -23.23 -4.48 -3.94
N GLY A 24 -24.15 -4.64 -3.00
CA GLY A 24 -23.86 -4.49 -1.56
C GLY A 24 -22.99 -5.61 -0.98
N ASP A 25 -23.27 -6.86 -1.36
CA ASP A 25 -22.63 -8.03 -0.73
C ASP A 25 -21.34 -8.48 -1.45
N PHE A 26 -21.19 -8.17 -2.75
CA PHE A 26 -19.96 -8.48 -3.50
C PHE A 26 -18.94 -7.32 -3.48
N PHE A 27 -19.41 -6.08 -3.31
CA PHE A 27 -18.56 -4.90 -3.30
C PHE A 27 -18.63 -4.27 -1.92
N GLY A 28 -17.79 -4.77 -0.99
CA GLY A 28 -17.43 -4.12 0.27
C GLY A 28 -16.73 -2.75 0.04
N PHE A 29 -17.41 -1.86 -0.66
CA PHE A 29 -16.90 -0.66 -1.30
C PHE A 29 -17.14 0.60 -0.45
N GLY A 30 -17.78 0.47 0.72
CA GLY A 30 -17.90 1.55 1.70
C GLY A 30 -16.54 1.98 2.28
N ASP A 31 -15.59 1.06 2.41
CA ASP A 31 -14.26 1.33 2.99
C ASP A 31 -13.12 1.49 1.96
N LEU A 32 -13.40 1.28 0.66
CA LEU A 32 -12.36 1.18 -0.38
C LEU A 32 -12.05 2.51 -1.09
N PHE A 33 -12.93 3.52 -1.01
CA PHE A 33 -12.72 4.84 -1.63
C PHE A 33 -11.77 5.77 -0.86
N GLY A 34 -11.13 5.28 0.21
CA GLY A 34 -9.99 5.95 0.80
C GLY A 34 -8.81 5.88 -0.17
N ARG A 35 -8.51 7.00 -0.85
CA ARG A 35 -7.22 7.26 -1.52
C ARG A 35 -6.07 6.89 -0.57
N ARG A 36 -5.63 5.63 -0.57
CA ARG A 36 -4.40 5.20 0.11
C ARG A 36 -3.23 5.71 -0.71
N ARG A 37 -3.01 7.02 -0.62
CA ARG A 37 -1.76 7.69 -0.96
C ARG A 37 -0.67 6.83 -0.29
N GLY A 38 0.30 6.36 -1.06
CA GLY A 38 1.48 5.67 -0.54
C GLY A 38 2.30 6.62 0.33
N GLY A 39 1.76 6.98 1.49
CA GLY A 39 2.43 7.71 2.53
C GLY A 39 3.19 6.75 3.44
N PRO A 40 3.95 7.29 4.41
CA PRO A 40 4.68 6.49 5.38
C PRO A 40 3.73 5.49 6.03
N ARG A 41 3.99 4.19 5.85
CA ARG A 41 3.28 3.14 6.59
C ARG A 41 3.87 3.08 7.98
N ARG A 42 3.03 3.06 9.00
CA ARG A 42 3.47 2.81 10.38
C ARG A 42 4.15 1.44 10.41
N GLY A 43 5.30 1.36 11.08
CA GLY A 43 5.99 0.10 11.33
C GLY A 43 5.19 -0.81 12.28
N SER A 44 5.58 -2.08 12.36
CA SER A 44 5.01 -3.02 13.34
C SER A 44 5.40 -2.64 14.77
N ASP A 45 4.49 -2.86 15.72
CA ASP A 45 4.83 -2.75 17.14
C ASP A 45 5.77 -3.91 17.56
N LEU A 46 6.69 -3.64 18.48
CA LEU A 46 7.61 -4.63 19.05
C LEU A 46 7.12 -5.04 20.44
N ARG A 47 7.12 -6.35 20.73
CA ARG A 47 6.75 -6.90 22.03
C ARG A 47 7.89 -7.74 22.59
N TYR A 48 8.29 -7.44 23.83
CA TYR A 48 9.28 -8.21 24.58
C TYR A 48 8.65 -8.69 25.89
N ASN A 49 8.80 -9.97 26.20
CA ASN A 49 8.37 -10.53 27.48
C ASN A 49 9.60 -10.67 28.37
N LEU A 50 9.62 -9.94 29.49
CA LEU A 50 10.67 -10.01 30.50
C LEU A 50 10.16 -10.84 31.69
N GLU A 51 10.82 -11.94 31.99
CA GLU A 51 10.59 -12.70 33.21
C GLU A 51 11.45 -12.14 34.33
N LEU A 52 10.84 -11.91 35.49
CA LEU A 52 11.49 -11.39 36.69
C LEU A 52 11.28 -12.35 37.84
N THR A 53 12.29 -12.49 38.70
CA THR A 53 12.13 -13.13 40.00
C THR A 53 11.36 -12.22 40.96
N PHE A 54 10.80 -12.81 42.02
CA PHE A 54 10.04 -12.05 43.01
C PHE A 54 10.91 -10.98 43.69
N GLU A 55 12.16 -11.32 44.00
CA GLU A 55 13.13 -10.44 44.64
C GLU A 55 13.47 -9.25 43.73
N GLU A 56 13.72 -9.49 42.43
CA GLU A 56 13.97 -8.42 41.46
C GLU A 56 12.77 -7.47 41.32
N ALA A 57 11.56 -8.00 41.37
CA ALA A 57 10.35 -7.19 41.34
C ALA A 57 10.12 -6.41 42.66
N ALA A 58 10.49 -6.99 43.80
CA ALA A 58 10.30 -6.40 45.12
C ALA A 58 11.32 -5.30 45.46
N PHE A 59 12.58 -5.48 45.04
CA PHE A 59 13.68 -4.55 45.34
C PHE A 59 14.04 -3.64 44.15
N GLY A 60 13.50 -3.92 42.97
CA GLY A 60 13.86 -3.25 41.73
C GLY A 60 15.11 -3.86 41.09
N THR A 61 15.15 -3.85 39.76
CA THR A 61 16.29 -4.33 38.96
C THR A 61 16.49 -3.45 37.73
N GLU A 62 17.72 -3.41 37.21
CA GLU A 62 18.05 -2.81 35.92
C GLU A 62 18.48 -3.92 34.97
N THR A 63 17.89 -3.97 33.78
CA THR A 63 18.21 -4.99 32.76
C THR A 63 18.37 -4.36 31.39
N HIS A 64 19.30 -4.90 30.60
CA HIS A 64 19.56 -4.45 29.23
C HIS A 64 18.78 -5.32 28.24
N ILE A 65 17.90 -4.68 27.46
CA ILE A 65 17.12 -5.34 26.40
C ILE A 65 17.68 -4.96 25.05
N GLN A 66 18.02 -5.96 24.22
CA GLN A 66 18.42 -5.74 22.82
C GLN A 66 17.17 -5.75 21.94
N ILE A 67 16.87 -4.60 21.32
CA ILE A 67 15.71 -4.43 20.45
C ILE A 67 16.18 -4.32 19.00
N PRO A 68 15.86 -5.30 18.13
CA PRO A 68 16.17 -5.18 16.71
C PRO A 68 15.31 -4.07 16.10
N ARG A 69 15.93 -3.13 15.41
CA ARG A 69 15.28 -2.01 14.73
C ARG A 69 15.70 -1.93 13.28
N ALA A 70 14.76 -1.53 12.42
CA ALA A 70 15.10 -1.17 11.05
C ALA A 70 15.63 0.27 11.04
N GLU A 71 16.84 0.44 10.53
CA GLU A 71 17.44 1.75 10.31
C GLU A 71 17.55 2.06 8.82
N THR A 72 17.53 3.34 8.48
CA THR A 72 17.82 3.77 7.11
C THR A 72 19.23 3.35 6.73
N CYS A 73 19.38 2.64 5.60
CA CYS A 73 20.70 2.21 5.13
C CYS A 73 21.61 3.42 4.90
N GLY A 74 22.77 3.46 5.56
CA GLY A 74 23.71 4.57 5.46
C GLY A 74 24.32 4.73 4.07
N THR A 75 24.60 3.61 3.39
CA THR A 75 25.22 3.60 2.06
C THR A 75 24.33 4.17 0.97
N CYS A 76 23.04 3.83 0.95
CA CYS A 76 22.10 4.33 -0.07
C CYS A 76 21.19 5.46 0.42
N ARG A 77 21.26 5.80 1.71
CA ARG A 77 20.43 6.81 2.39
C ARG A 77 18.93 6.59 2.18
N GLY A 78 18.50 5.33 2.19
CA GLY A 78 17.09 4.97 2.01
C GLY A 78 16.62 4.86 0.55
N SER A 79 17.46 5.14 -0.44
CA SER A 79 17.06 5.05 -1.86
C SER A 79 16.93 3.61 -2.37
N GLY A 80 17.60 2.66 -1.72
CA GLY A 80 17.73 1.28 -2.19
C GLY A 80 18.68 1.11 -3.39
N SER A 81 19.17 2.20 -3.99
CA SER A 81 20.09 2.15 -5.14
C SER A 81 21.56 2.12 -4.71
N ALA A 82 22.43 1.59 -5.58
CA ALA A 82 23.87 1.64 -5.36
C ALA A 82 24.36 3.09 -5.28
N PRO A 83 25.42 3.39 -4.48
CA PRO A 83 25.99 4.73 -4.39
C PRO A 83 26.33 5.30 -5.77
N GLY A 84 25.99 6.57 -6.00
CA GLY A 84 26.19 7.24 -7.29
C GLY A 84 25.17 6.89 -8.37
N THR A 85 24.23 5.97 -8.10
CA THR A 85 23.11 5.67 -8.99
C THR A 85 21.79 6.12 -8.37
N SER A 86 20.83 6.52 -9.21
CA SER A 86 19.50 6.94 -8.76
C SER A 86 18.42 5.98 -9.28
N PRO A 87 17.34 5.78 -8.51
CA PRO A 87 16.17 5.06 -9.03
C PRO A 87 15.59 5.81 -10.23
N THR A 88 15.25 5.08 -11.28
CA THR A 88 14.63 5.67 -12.48
C THR A 88 13.11 5.66 -12.34
N THR A 89 12.44 6.63 -12.96
CA THR A 89 10.97 6.68 -12.96
C THR A 89 10.41 5.46 -13.69
N CYS A 90 9.41 4.80 -13.10
CA CYS A 90 8.76 3.67 -13.74
C CYS A 90 7.95 4.13 -14.95
N SER A 91 8.39 3.78 -16.17
CA SER A 91 7.71 4.16 -17.41
C SER A 91 6.32 3.56 -17.56
N ALA A 92 6.02 2.43 -16.91
CA ALA A 92 4.71 1.77 -16.99
C ALA A 92 3.61 2.54 -16.24
N CYS A 93 3.94 3.30 -15.19
CA CYS A 93 2.98 4.10 -14.43
C CYS A 93 3.32 5.59 -14.39
N GLY A 94 4.34 6.05 -15.12
CA GLY A 94 4.79 7.45 -15.11
C GLY A 94 5.23 7.96 -13.73
N GLY A 95 5.64 7.07 -12.83
CA GLY A 95 5.97 7.46 -11.45
C GLY A 95 4.82 7.43 -10.45
N ALA A 96 3.58 7.15 -10.90
CA ALA A 96 2.40 7.16 -10.02
C ALA A 96 2.31 5.97 -9.07
N GLY A 97 3.06 4.88 -9.32
CA GLY A 97 2.97 3.64 -8.56
C GLY A 97 1.71 2.79 -8.84
N GLN A 98 0.76 3.33 -9.61
CA GLN A 98 -0.47 2.66 -10.02
C GLN A 98 -0.76 2.88 -11.50
N VAL A 99 -1.44 1.92 -12.12
CA VAL A 99 -1.91 2.01 -13.51
C VAL A 99 -3.43 2.04 -13.49
N THR A 100 -4.02 2.98 -14.22
CA THR A 100 -5.46 3.18 -14.27
C THR A 100 -6.01 2.57 -15.56
N PHE A 101 -7.02 1.71 -15.43
CA PHE A 101 -7.77 1.15 -16.54
C PHE A 101 -9.12 1.85 -16.62
N GLN A 102 -9.41 2.47 -17.76
CA GLN A 102 -10.66 3.20 -18.00
C GLN A 102 -11.47 2.46 -19.06
N GLN A 103 -12.70 2.08 -18.72
CA GLN A 103 -13.68 1.52 -19.65
C GLN A 103 -15.00 2.25 -19.46
N GLY A 104 -15.34 3.11 -20.43
CA GLY A 104 -16.51 3.99 -20.32
C GLY A 104 -16.42 4.90 -19.10
N PHE A 105 -17.43 4.86 -18.24
CA PHE A 105 -17.50 5.64 -17.00
C PHE A 105 -16.83 4.95 -15.80
N PHE A 106 -16.35 3.71 -15.95
CA PHE A 106 -15.62 3.01 -14.89
C PHE A 106 -14.11 3.22 -15.03
N SER A 107 -13.46 3.59 -13.93
CA SER A 107 -12.02 3.75 -13.84
C SER A 107 -11.50 2.97 -12.62
N VAL A 108 -10.66 1.96 -12.85
CA VAL A 108 -10.07 1.13 -11.80
C VAL A 108 -8.57 1.35 -11.74
N ALA A 109 -8.05 1.70 -10.57
CA ALA A 109 -6.61 1.81 -10.33
C ALA A 109 -6.07 0.48 -9.78
N ARG A 110 -4.99 -0.02 -10.37
CA ARG A 110 -4.28 -1.22 -9.90
C ARG A 110 -2.84 -0.85 -9.58
N THR A 111 -2.24 -1.49 -8.57
CA THR A 111 -0.82 -1.34 -8.28
C THR A 111 0.01 -1.69 -9.51
N CYS A 112 1.00 -0.86 -9.84
CA CYS A 112 1.86 -1.09 -10.99
C CYS A 112 2.73 -2.33 -10.76
N GLY A 113 2.51 -3.40 -11.51
CA GLY A 113 3.27 -4.65 -11.39
C GLY A 113 4.77 -4.50 -11.69
N ARG A 114 5.17 -3.48 -12.46
CA ARG A 114 6.58 -3.25 -12.82
C ARG A 114 7.40 -2.68 -11.67
N CYS A 115 6.83 -1.78 -10.85
CA CYS A 115 7.52 -1.13 -9.73
C CYS A 115 6.99 -1.54 -8.34
N GLY A 116 5.99 -2.43 -8.29
CA GLY A 116 5.38 -2.89 -7.03
C GLY A 116 4.70 -1.77 -6.23
N GLY A 117 4.34 -0.66 -6.85
CA GLY A 117 3.73 0.48 -6.16
C GLY A 117 4.68 1.63 -5.82
N THR A 118 5.99 1.46 -5.97
CA THR A 118 6.97 2.51 -5.57
C THR A 118 7.05 3.68 -6.56
N GLY A 119 6.57 3.50 -7.78
CA GLY A 119 6.71 4.48 -8.87
C GLY A 119 8.12 4.58 -9.45
N ARG A 120 9.09 3.85 -8.90
CA ARG A 120 10.51 3.90 -9.30
C ARG A 120 11.04 2.49 -9.56
N LEU A 121 12.09 2.41 -10.36
CA LEU A 121 12.81 1.17 -10.67
C LEU A 121 14.25 1.31 -10.20
N ILE A 122 14.70 0.34 -9.40
CA ILE A 122 16.08 0.25 -8.94
C ILE A 122 16.83 -0.62 -9.95
N THR A 123 17.59 0.02 -10.84
CA THR A 123 18.41 -0.68 -11.86
C THR A 123 19.68 -1.27 -11.26
N SER A 124 20.30 -0.54 -10.32
CA SER A 124 21.47 -0.99 -9.57
C SER A 124 21.14 -1.01 -8.09
N GLN A 125 21.00 -2.20 -7.51
CA GLN A 125 20.61 -2.37 -6.12
C GLN A 125 21.78 -2.10 -5.18
N CYS A 126 21.50 -1.43 -4.06
CA CYS A 126 22.47 -1.29 -2.98
C CYS A 126 22.85 -2.68 -2.45
N LYS A 127 24.15 -2.98 -2.38
CA LYS A 127 24.64 -4.30 -1.90
C LYS A 127 24.39 -4.53 -0.41
N GLU A 128 24.36 -3.46 0.39
CA GLU A 128 24.21 -3.54 1.84
C GLU A 128 22.77 -3.87 2.25
N CYS A 129 21.79 -3.10 1.76
CA CYS A 129 20.36 -3.32 2.06
C CYS A 129 19.61 -4.15 1.01
N ARG A 130 20.29 -4.64 -0.03
CA ARG A 130 19.70 -5.43 -1.14
C ARG A 130 18.45 -4.77 -1.75
N GLY A 131 18.49 -3.46 -1.95
CA GLY A 131 17.38 -2.71 -2.53
C GLY A 131 16.27 -2.30 -1.55
N GLN A 132 16.32 -2.70 -0.28
CA GLN A 132 15.27 -2.40 0.70
C GLN A 132 15.34 -0.95 1.23
N GLY A 133 16.50 -0.31 1.16
CA GLY A 133 16.71 1.04 1.71
C GLY A 133 16.86 1.07 3.23
N GLN A 134 16.71 -0.06 3.91
CA GLN A 134 16.86 -0.21 5.36
C GLN A 134 17.75 -1.41 5.70
N VAL A 135 18.38 -1.37 6.88
CA VAL A 135 19.20 -2.44 7.45
C VAL A 135 18.69 -2.76 8.85
N ALA A 136 18.76 -4.03 9.24
CA ALA A 136 18.46 -4.44 10.61
C ALA A 136 19.66 -4.15 11.50
N VAL A 137 19.42 -3.43 12.60
CA VAL A 137 20.41 -3.08 13.63
C VAL A 137 19.91 -3.58 14.98
#